data_AF-A0A953SLA4-F1
#
_entry.id   AF-A0A953SLA4-F1
#
_cell.length_a   1.000
_cell.length_b   1.000
_cell.length_c   1.000
_cell.angle_alpha   90.00
_cell.angle_beta   90.00
_cell.angle_gamma   90.00
#
_symmetry.space_group_name_H-M   'P 1'
#
loop_
_entity.id
_entity.type
_entity.pdbx_description
1 polymer ?
#
loop_
_entity_poly.entity_id
_entity_poly.type
_entity_poly.pdbx_seq_one_letter_code
_entity_poly.pdbx_strand_id
1 'polypeptide(L)'
;MKLSDPIQRFVEKESGDDLSPFEPPDAFDPQNIEPVPYEELHPFLKKLADEHTAFSDFLNGFEEALINWRENNWQFDEEIDEKFKNFFEFFDEKVPVHNQKEEKELFPLLNKKLIEIGEHNSKDSTLTGISIMEDEHIKVAQAAAIVFNFLGLGSRLPDQRSKDITFQAAFEQGIAIIETMKLHIFREENILFSQAMKLFDKEEFKLMN
;
A
#
# COMPACT_ATOMS: atom_id res chain seq x y z
N MET A 1 6.88 55.38 -31.01
CA MET A 1 7.37 54.01 -30.72
C MET A 1 6.39 53.35 -29.78
N LYS A 2 5.67 52.32 -30.25
CA LYS A 2 4.81 51.47 -29.41
C LYS A 2 5.67 50.32 -28.91
N LEU A 3 5.79 50.17 -27.58
CA LEU A 3 6.33 48.96 -26.95
C LEU A 3 5.21 47.92 -26.97
N SER A 4 5.28 46.95 -27.87
CA SER A 4 4.45 45.75 -27.82
C SER A 4 5.06 44.79 -26.80
N ASP A 5 4.33 44.48 -25.73
CA ASP A 5 4.66 43.38 -24.82
C ASP A 5 4.61 42.07 -25.61
N PRO A 6 5.73 41.33 -25.76
CA PRO A 6 5.77 40.10 -26.56
C PRO A 6 5.12 38.91 -25.86
N ILE A 7 4.68 39.05 -24.61
CA ILE A 7 4.11 37.96 -23.82
C ILE A 7 2.61 38.14 -23.71
N GLN A 8 1.86 37.32 -24.43
CA GLN A 8 0.42 37.17 -24.28
C GLN A 8 0.18 36.38 -22.98
N ARG A 9 -0.11 37.10 -21.88
CA ARG A 9 -0.21 36.52 -20.52
C ARG A 9 -1.48 35.71 -20.28
N PHE A 10 -2.41 35.73 -21.23
CA PHE A 10 -3.65 34.96 -21.19
C PHE A 10 -3.84 34.31 -22.55
N VAL A 11 -3.93 32.98 -22.56
CA VAL A 11 -4.32 32.20 -23.72
C VAL A 11 -5.84 32.40 -23.89
N GLU A 12 -6.27 32.97 -25.01
CA GLU A 12 -7.69 32.93 -25.39
C GLU A 12 -8.02 31.48 -25.73
N LYS A 13 -9.06 30.92 -25.10
CA LYS A 13 -9.53 29.55 -25.35
C LYS A 13 -9.88 29.39 -26.82
N GLU A 14 -9.10 28.60 -27.56
CA GLU A 14 -9.56 28.04 -28.82
C GLU A 14 -10.75 27.13 -28.52
N SER A 15 -11.83 27.30 -29.27
CA SER A 15 -13.07 26.54 -29.13
C SER A 15 -12.87 25.09 -29.59
N GLY A 16 -12.25 24.28 -28.74
CA GLY A 16 -12.22 22.82 -28.79
C GLY A 16 -12.65 22.27 -27.44
N ASP A 17 -13.14 21.02 -27.43
CA ASP A 17 -13.47 20.26 -26.22
C ASP A 17 -12.21 20.00 -25.37
N ASP A 18 -11.70 21.05 -24.72
CA ASP A 18 -10.61 20.96 -23.77
C ASP A 18 -11.17 20.38 -22.47
N LEU A 19 -10.79 19.13 -22.19
CA LEU A 19 -11.03 18.45 -20.93
C LEU A 19 -10.44 19.32 -19.81
N SER A 20 -11.32 19.94 -19.02
CA SER A 20 -10.92 20.72 -17.86
C SER A 20 -10.23 19.79 -16.86
N PRO A 21 -9.11 20.19 -16.23
CA PRO A 21 -8.53 19.44 -15.11
C PRO A 21 -9.49 19.24 -13.93
N PHE A 22 -10.60 20.00 -13.90
CA PHE A 22 -11.67 19.90 -12.90
C PHE A 22 -12.91 19.15 -13.39
N GLU A 23 -12.94 18.74 -14.66
CA GLU A 23 -13.94 17.82 -15.24
C GLU A 23 -13.18 16.72 -15.97
N PRO A 24 -12.52 15.81 -15.21
CA PRO A 24 -11.81 14.71 -15.83
C PRO A 24 -12.80 13.81 -16.58
N PRO A 25 -12.39 13.18 -17.69
CA PRO A 25 -13.24 12.22 -18.40
C PRO A 25 -13.84 11.16 -17.47
N ASP A 26 -15.01 10.62 -17.83
CA ASP A 26 -15.68 9.53 -17.08
C ASP A 26 -14.77 8.32 -16.80
N ALA A 27 -13.73 8.10 -17.62
CA ALA A 27 -12.70 7.08 -17.41
C ALA A 27 -11.85 7.28 -16.14
N PHE A 28 -11.96 8.43 -15.47
CA PHE A 28 -11.30 8.78 -14.21
C PHE A 28 -12.28 8.92 -13.05
N ASP A 29 -13.57 8.67 -13.26
CA ASP A 29 -14.53 8.62 -12.17
C ASP A 29 -14.15 7.43 -11.29
N PRO A 30 -13.83 7.62 -9.99
CA PRO A 30 -13.48 6.51 -9.13
C PRO A 30 -14.62 5.50 -9.17
N GLN A 31 -14.30 4.20 -9.26
CA GLN A 31 -15.33 3.17 -9.17
C GLN A 31 -16.14 3.42 -7.90
N ASN A 32 -17.38 3.87 -8.06
CA ASN A 32 -18.35 4.06 -6.98
C ASN A 32 -18.83 2.69 -6.51
N ILE A 33 -17.91 1.86 -6.05
CA ILE A 33 -18.22 0.63 -5.33
C ILE A 33 -18.36 1.05 -3.87
N GLU A 34 -19.61 1.01 -3.39
CA GLU A 34 -19.87 1.21 -1.97
C GLU A 34 -19.19 0.09 -1.17
N PRO A 35 -18.40 0.43 -0.14
CA PRO A 35 -17.77 -0.56 0.72
C PRO A 35 -18.81 -1.51 1.33
N VAL A 36 -18.56 -2.81 1.24
CA VAL A 36 -19.41 -3.81 1.90
C VAL A 36 -19.10 -3.82 3.39
N PRO A 37 -20.09 -3.65 4.29
CA PRO A 37 -19.85 -3.69 5.73
C PRO A 37 -19.20 -5.01 6.16
N TYR A 38 -18.33 -4.94 7.17
CA TYR A 38 -17.61 -6.12 7.68
C TYR A 38 -18.58 -7.28 8.00
N GLU A 39 -19.73 -7.00 8.61
CA GLU A 39 -20.74 -7.99 8.99
C GLU A 39 -21.29 -8.79 7.80
N GLU A 40 -21.29 -8.20 6.61
CA GLU A 40 -21.82 -8.76 5.36
C GLU A 40 -20.74 -9.46 4.53
N LEU A 41 -19.46 -9.30 4.87
CA LEU A 41 -18.36 -9.98 4.18
C LEU A 41 -18.46 -11.51 4.29
N HIS A 42 -18.03 -12.18 3.22
CA HIS A 42 -17.83 -13.63 3.22
C HIS A 42 -16.82 -14.03 4.32
N PRO A 43 -16.98 -15.18 5.01
CA PRO A 43 -16.08 -15.59 6.09
C PRO A 43 -14.59 -15.58 5.74
N PHE A 44 -14.24 -15.93 4.50
CA PHE A 44 -12.86 -15.86 4.02
C PHE A 44 -12.31 -14.42 4.05
N LEU A 45 -13.07 -13.44 3.55
CA LEU A 45 -12.66 -12.03 3.53
C LEU A 45 -12.64 -11.43 4.94
N LYS A 46 -13.57 -11.83 5.82
CA LYS A 46 -13.52 -11.45 7.24
C LYS A 46 -12.22 -11.84 7.90
N LYS A 47 -11.75 -13.06 7.63
CA LYS A 47 -10.49 -13.56 8.17
C LYS A 47 -9.30 -12.73 7.69
N LEU A 48 -9.29 -12.30 6.43
CA LEU A 48 -8.25 -11.39 5.92
C LEU A 48 -8.33 -10.02 6.60
N ALA A 49 -9.52 -9.44 6.76
CA ALA A 49 -9.71 -8.19 7.50
C ALA A 49 -9.32 -8.29 9.00
N ASP A 50 -9.56 -9.43 9.64
CA ASP A 50 -9.12 -9.69 11.01
C ASP A 50 -7.58 -9.74 11.09
N GLU A 51 -6.93 -10.33 10.08
CA GLU A 51 -5.48 -10.36 9.94
C GLU A 51 -4.90 -8.96 9.69
N HIS A 52 -5.59 -8.10 8.90
CA HIS A 52 -5.23 -6.69 8.73
C HIS A 52 -5.35 -5.89 10.01
N THR A 53 -6.41 -6.13 10.79
CA THR A 53 -6.60 -5.49 12.09
C THR A 53 -5.43 -5.82 13.01
N ALA A 54 -5.07 -7.10 13.10
CA ALA A 54 -3.92 -7.53 13.87
C ALA A 54 -2.62 -6.89 13.36
N PHE A 55 -2.38 -6.88 12.04
CA PHE A 55 -1.17 -6.27 11.48
C PHE A 55 -1.10 -4.76 11.73
N SER A 56 -2.24 -4.07 11.66
CA SER A 56 -2.34 -2.63 11.94
C SER A 56 -1.89 -2.27 13.35
N ASP A 57 -2.16 -3.13 14.35
CA ASP A 57 -1.67 -2.92 15.71
C ASP A 57 -0.13 -2.95 15.78
N PHE A 58 0.51 -3.93 15.11
CA PHE A 58 1.98 -4.00 15.03
C PHE A 58 2.57 -2.86 14.20
N LEU A 59 1.91 -2.42 13.13
CA LEU A 59 2.32 -1.26 12.33
C LEU A 59 2.29 0.03 13.15
N ASN A 60 1.25 0.25 13.94
CA ASN A 60 1.13 1.43 14.80
C ASN A 60 2.21 1.44 15.90
N GLY A 61 2.48 0.28 16.51
CA GLY A 61 3.58 0.15 17.47
C GLY A 61 4.95 0.41 16.82
N PHE A 62 5.17 -0.08 15.61
CA PHE A 62 6.40 0.16 14.87
C PHE A 62 6.58 1.64 14.49
N GLU A 63 5.51 2.30 14.04
CA GLU A 63 5.48 3.73 13.72
C GLU A 63 5.86 4.59 14.93
N GLU A 64 5.22 4.33 16.07
CA GLU A 64 5.52 5.03 17.31
C GLU A 64 7.00 4.86 17.71
N ALA A 65 7.51 3.62 17.64
CA ALA A 65 8.90 3.33 17.95
C ALA A 65 9.88 4.00 16.98
N LEU A 66 9.57 4.05 15.68
CA LEU A 66 10.40 4.73 14.68
C LEU A 66 10.51 6.24 14.97
N ILE A 67 9.39 6.87 15.29
CA ILE A 67 9.34 8.30 15.62
C ILE A 67 10.16 8.56 16.89
N ASN A 68 9.92 7.79 17.96
CA ASN A 68 10.66 7.93 19.22
C ASN A 68 12.16 7.69 19.04
N TRP A 69 12.54 6.67 18.26
CA TRP A 69 13.93 6.36 17.93
C TRP A 69 14.62 7.48 17.14
N ARG A 70 13.90 8.16 16.26
CA ARG A 70 14.44 9.34 15.57
C ARG A 70 14.60 10.52 16.52
N GLU A 71 13.59 10.79 17.34
CA GLU A 71 13.58 11.93 18.27
C GLU A 71 14.62 11.80 19.38
N ASN A 72 14.97 10.57 19.78
CA ASN A 72 15.97 10.30 20.80
C ASN A 72 17.42 10.22 20.26
N ASN A 73 17.67 10.63 19.01
CA ASN A 73 18.96 10.55 18.33
C ASN A 73 19.48 9.11 18.15
N TRP A 74 18.60 8.24 17.65
CA TRP A 74 18.89 6.86 17.25
C TRP A 74 19.34 5.95 18.39
N GLN A 75 18.92 6.25 19.62
CA GLN A 75 19.22 5.43 20.78
C GLN A 75 18.16 4.36 20.94
N PHE A 76 18.58 3.11 21.10
CA PHE A 76 17.64 2.03 21.45
C PHE A 76 17.44 2.01 22.97
N ASP A 77 16.18 2.00 23.36
CA ASP A 77 15.73 1.62 24.69
C ASP A 77 14.90 0.34 24.61
N GLU A 78 14.50 -0.19 25.77
CA GLU A 78 13.76 -1.45 25.87
C GLU A 78 12.42 -1.41 25.13
N GLU A 79 11.73 -0.27 25.12
CA GLU A 79 10.42 -0.13 24.48
C GLU A 79 10.54 -0.09 22.95
N ILE A 80 11.51 0.66 22.42
CA ILE A 80 11.81 0.70 20.99
C ILE A 80 12.23 -0.70 20.51
N ASP A 81 13.14 -1.34 21.24
CA ASP A 81 13.62 -2.69 20.90
C ASP A 81 12.48 -3.71 20.87
N GLU A 82 11.58 -3.68 21.87
CA GLU A 82 10.43 -4.58 21.92
C GLU A 82 9.47 -4.34 20.76
N LYS A 83 9.10 -3.09 20.47
CA LYS A 83 8.19 -2.75 19.36
C LYS A 83 8.77 -3.12 17.99
N PHE A 84 10.06 -2.89 17.77
CA PHE A 84 10.74 -3.30 16.54
C PHE A 84 10.77 -4.82 16.40
N LYS A 85 11.13 -5.53 17.47
CA LYS A 85 11.15 -6.98 17.49
C LYS A 85 9.77 -7.55 17.17
N ASN A 86 8.73 -7.07 17.85
CA ASN A 86 7.36 -7.53 17.66
C ASN A 86 6.89 -7.30 16.20
N PHE A 87 7.22 -6.15 15.62
CA PHE A 87 6.95 -5.88 14.21
C PHE A 87 7.64 -6.89 13.28
N PHE A 88 8.96 -7.08 13.41
CA PHE A 88 9.70 -7.98 12.52
C PHE A 88 9.31 -9.45 12.71
N GLU A 89 9.02 -9.90 13.93
CA GLU A 89 8.53 -11.25 14.19
C GLU A 89 7.16 -11.46 13.54
N PHE A 90 6.21 -10.53 13.72
CA PHE A 90 4.91 -10.63 13.07
C PHE A 90 5.03 -10.56 11.55
N PHE A 91 5.84 -9.64 11.04
CA PHE A 91 6.06 -9.45 9.61
C PHE A 91 6.65 -10.71 8.95
N ASP A 92 7.65 -11.35 9.56
CA ASP A 92 8.27 -12.56 9.01
C ASP A 92 7.34 -13.78 9.07
N GLU A 93 6.57 -13.93 10.17
CA GLU A 93 5.78 -15.14 10.38
C GLU A 93 4.37 -15.09 9.79
N LYS A 94 3.72 -13.93 9.78
CA LYS A 94 2.27 -13.80 9.48
C LYS A 94 2.00 -13.20 8.12
N VAL A 95 2.74 -12.16 7.72
CA VAL A 95 2.49 -11.46 6.45
C VAL A 95 2.67 -12.39 5.24
N PRO A 96 3.72 -13.23 5.12
CA PRO A 96 3.83 -14.16 3.99
C PRO A 96 2.66 -15.14 3.90
N VAL A 97 2.13 -15.59 5.03
CA VAL A 97 0.99 -16.52 5.08
C VAL A 97 -0.30 -15.81 4.66
N HIS A 98 -0.46 -14.55 5.04
CA HIS A 98 -1.57 -13.70 4.61
C HIS A 98 -1.52 -13.48 3.09
N ASN A 99 -0.43 -12.90 2.58
CA ASN A 99 -0.23 -12.62 1.16
C ASN A 99 -0.39 -13.89 0.31
N GLN A 100 0.04 -15.05 0.82
CA GLN A 100 -0.15 -16.32 0.11
C GLN A 100 -1.63 -16.67 -0.11
N LYS A 101 -2.53 -16.41 0.85
CA LYS A 101 -3.96 -16.65 0.67
C LYS A 101 -4.50 -15.75 -0.44
N GLU A 102 -4.05 -14.52 -0.47
CA GLU A 102 -4.48 -13.56 -1.47
C GLU A 102 -3.97 -13.94 -2.85
N GLU A 103 -2.65 -14.07 -3.01
CA GLU A 103 -1.97 -14.35 -4.27
C GLU A 103 -2.33 -15.73 -4.85
N LYS A 104 -2.75 -16.70 -4.04
CA LYS A 104 -3.11 -18.04 -4.53
C LYS A 104 -4.61 -18.28 -4.65
N GLU A 105 -5.44 -17.62 -3.84
CA GLU A 105 -6.87 -17.93 -3.76
C GLU A 105 -7.73 -16.75 -4.24
N LEU A 106 -7.49 -15.54 -3.71
CA LEU A 106 -8.32 -14.37 -4.00
C LEU A 106 -7.95 -13.69 -5.33
N PHE A 107 -6.70 -13.27 -5.45
CA PHE A 107 -6.21 -12.42 -6.53
C PHE A 107 -6.31 -13.08 -7.90
N PRO A 108 -5.99 -14.37 -8.11
CA PRO A 108 -6.10 -14.97 -9.43
C PRO A 108 -7.54 -14.94 -9.97
N LEU A 109 -8.51 -15.19 -9.09
CA LEU A 109 -9.92 -15.20 -9.46
C LEU A 109 -10.44 -13.77 -9.68
N LEU A 110 -10.09 -12.85 -8.79
CA LEU A 110 -10.51 -11.46 -8.90
C LEU A 110 -9.90 -10.79 -10.14
N ASN A 111 -8.63 -11.03 -10.42
CA ASN A 111 -7.96 -10.54 -11.62
C ASN A 111 -8.69 -10.98 -12.89
N LYS A 112 -9.09 -12.26 -12.97
CA LYS A 112 -9.87 -12.77 -14.09
C LYS A 112 -11.20 -12.03 -14.25
N LYS A 113 -11.93 -11.81 -13.15
CA LYS A 113 -13.22 -11.08 -13.17
C LYS A 113 -13.05 -9.64 -13.61
N LEU A 114 -12.04 -8.94 -13.08
CA LEU A 114 -11.72 -7.56 -13.45
C LEU A 114 -11.44 -7.46 -14.95
N ILE A 115 -10.68 -8.40 -15.51
CA ILE A 115 -10.45 -8.45 -16.97
C ILE A 115 -11.76 -8.66 -17.74
N GLU A 116 -12.61 -9.59 -17.30
CA GLU A 116 -13.89 -9.89 -17.96
C GLU A 116 -14.84 -8.68 -18.03
N ILE A 117 -14.81 -7.80 -17.02
CA ILE A 117 -15.64 -6.58 -16.96
C ILE A 117 -14.95 -5.35 -17.57
N GLY A 118 -13.73 -5.48 -18.10
CA GLY A 118 -12.98 -4.39 -18.72
C GLY A 118 -12.20 -3.49 -17.75
N GLU A 119 -12.10 -3.89 -16.48
CA GLU A 119 -11.38 -3.15 -15.42
C GLU A 119 -9.89 -3.53 -15.42
N HIS A 120 -9.21 -3.17 -16.51
CA HIS A 120 -7.80 -3.46 -16.74
C HIS A 120 -7.12 -2.29 -17.46
N ASN A 121 -5.79 -2.30 -17.48
CA ASN A 121 -5.02 -1.29 -18.18
C ASN A 121 -5.33 -1.30 -19.69
N SER A 122 -5.40 -0.10 -20.29
CA SER A 122 -5.75 0.09 -21.70
C SER A 122 -4.67 -0.38 -22.68
N LYS A 123 -3.41 -0.49 -22.24
CA LYS A 123 -2.26 -0.93 -23.04
C LYS A 123 -1.93 -2.40 -22.82
N ASP A 124 -2.22 -2.93 -21.64
CA ASP A 124 -1.98 -4.33 -21.28
C ASP A 124 -3.13 -4.86 -20.44
N SER A 125 -4.00 -5.66 -21.05
CA SER A 125 -5.19 -6.20 -20.37
C SER A 125 -4.87 -7.23 -19.28
N THR A 126 -3.60 -7.63 -19.11
CA THR A 126 -3.21 -8.52 -18.00
C THR A 126 -2.98 -7.75 -16.70
N LEU A 127 -2.80 -6.42 -16.78
CA LEU A 127 -2.56 -5.56 -15.63
C LEU A 127 -3.88 -4.99 -15.11
N THR A 128 -4.21 -5.32 -13.87
CA THR A 128 -5.37 -4.77 -13.15
C THR A 128 -4.92 -4.14 -11.82
N GLY A 129 -5.87 -3.69 -11.01
CA GLY A 129 -5.57 -3.27 -9.63
C GLY A 129 -4.84 -4.33 -8.82
N ILE A 130 -5.04 -5.62 -9.12
CA ILE A 130 -4.34 -6.75 -8.48
C ILE A 130 -2.82 -6.65 -8.64
N SER A 131 -2.35 -6.26 -9.83
CA SER A 131 -0.92 -6.13 -10.10
C SER A 131 -0.25 -5.06 -9.25
N ILE A 132 -1.01 -4.05 -8.81
CA ILE A 132 -0.52 -3.01 -7.88
C ILE A 132 -0.38 -3.60 -6.48
N MET A 133 -1.36 -4.40 -6.03
CA MET A 133 -1.35 -5.04 -4.72
C MET A 133 -0.18 -6.03 -4.58
N GLU A 134 0.01 -6.90 -5.58
CA GLU A 134 1.12 -7.86 -5.60
C GLU A 134 2.49 -7.16 -5.64
N ASP A 135 2.61 -6.03 -6.36
CA ASP A 135 3.83 -5.23 -6.38
C ASP A 135 4.10 -4.53 -5.03
N GLU A 136 3.05 -4.07 -4.34
CA GLU A 136 3.14 -3.53 -2.98
C GLU A 136 3.62 -4.58 -1.98
N HIS A 137 3.16 -5.83 -2.06
CA HIS A 137 3.69 -6.95 -1.25
C HIS A 137 5.20 -7.09 -1.40
N ILE A 138 5.69 -7.11 -2.65
CA ILE A 138 7.12 -7.26 -2.95
C ILE A 138 7.91 -6.06 -2.43
N LYS A 139 7.43 -4.85 -2.68
CA LYS A 139 8.08 -3.61 -2.25
C LYS A 139 8.21 -3.53 -0.75
N VAL A 140 7.16 -3.88 -0.01
CA VAL A 140 7.17 -3.84 1.45
C VAL A 140 8.11 -4.90 2.02
N ALA A 141 8.13 -6.11 1.47
CA ALA A 141 9.10 -7.14 1.86
C ALA A 141 10.56 -6.68 1.64
N GLN A 142 10.83 -6.04 0.51
CA GLN A 142 12.16 -5.48 0.21
C GLN A 142 12.53 -4.34 1.16
N ALA A 143 11.60 -3.41 1.41
CA ALA A 143 11.81 -2.30 2.33
C ALA A 143 12.09 -2.83 3.75
N ALA A 144 11.32 -3.81 4.23
CA ALA A 144 11.53 -4.43 5.54
C ALA A 144 12.93 -5.06 5.66
N ALA A 145 13.38 -5.76 4.61
CA ALA A 145 14.73 -6.31 4.55
C ALA A 145 15.82 -5.21 4.59
N ILE A 146 15.60 -4.09 3.91
CA ILE A 146 16.53 -2.94 3.96
C ILE A 146 16.59 -2.35 5.36
N VAL A 147 15.43 -2.10 6.00
CA VAL A 147 15.36 -1.59 7.37
C VAL A 147 16.13 -2.52 8.30
N PHE A 148 15.81 -3.81 8.32
CA PHE A 148 16.47 -4.79 9.19
C PHE A 148 18.00 -4.79 9.01
N ASN A 149 18.47 -4.79 7.76
CA ASN A 149 19.90 -4.77 7.45
C ASN A 149 20.56 -3.46 7.88
N PHE A 150 19.91 -2.31 7.70
CA PHE A 150 20.45 -1.01 8.08
C PHE A 150 20.48 -0.81 9.59
N LEU A 151 19.49 -1.31 10.33
CA LEU A 151 19.54 -1.33 11.80
C LEU A 151 20.74 -2.14 12.31
N GLY A 152 20.97 -3.31 11.71
CA GLY A 152 22.15 -4.13 12.01
C GLY A 152 23.47 -3.49 11.60
N LEU A 153 23.52 -2.85 10.43
CA LEU A 153 24.73 -2.20 9.91
C LEU A 153 25.08 -0.95 10.74
N GLY A 154 24.13 -0.03 10.93
CA GLY A 154 24.33 1.23 11.65
C GLY A 154 24.82 1.00 13.08
N SER A 155 24.31 -0.03 13.74
CA SER A 155 24.74 -0.43 15.09
C SER A 155 26.21 -0.85 15.18
N ARG A 156 26.83 -1.23 14.06
CA ARG A 156 28.22 -1.71 13.98
C ARG A 156 29.18 -0.70 13.34
N LEU A 157 28.67 0.42 12.80
CA LEU A 157 29.50 1.44 12.18
C LEU A 157 30.28 2.21 13.26
N PRO A 158 31.61 2.36 13.10
CA PRO A 158 32.45 3.05 14.08
C PRO A 158 32.36 4.57 13.99
N ASP A 159 32.06 5.10 12.81
CA ASP A 159 31.92 6.54 12.57
C ASP A 159 30.48 6.99 12.83
N GLN A 160 30.31 8.00 13.67
CA GLN A 160 28.99 8.48 14.09
C GLN A 160 28.18 9.03 12.92
N ARG A 161 28.81 9.79 12.02
CA ARG A 161 28.10 10.35 10.87
C ARG A 161 27.58 9.26 9.93
N SER A 162 28.38 8.23 9.69
CA SER A 162 28.00 7.08 8.89
C SER A 162 26.83 6.33 9.53
N LYS A 163 26.87 6.13 10.85
CA LYS A 163 25.77 5.56 11.63
C LYS A 163 24.48 6.36 11.47
N ASP A 164 24.54 7.68 11.67
CA ASP A 164 23.35 8.55 11.58
C ASP A 164 22.73 8.50 10.17
N ILE A 165 23.55 8.49 9.11
CA ILE A 165 23.06 8.38 7.73
C ILE A 165 22.39 7.01 7.49
N THR A 166 23.00 5.92 7.96
CA THR A 166 22.43 4.58 7.82
C THR A 166 21.10 4.44 8.59
N PHE A 167 21.03 4.98 9.80
CA PHE A 167 19.81 4.98 10.61
C PHE A 167 18.72 5.88 10.05
N GLN A 168 19.07 7.05 9.52
CA GLN A 168 18.12 7.90 8.80
C GLN A 168 17.52 7.18 7.58
N ALA A 169 18.32 6.44 6.81
CA ALA A 169 17.82 5.65 5.69
C ALA A 169 16.91 4.50 6.16
N ALA A 170 17.23 3.85 7.28
CA ALA A 170 16.36 2.84 7.89
C ALA A 170 15.02 3.43 8.32
N PHE A 171 15.04 4.62 8.94
CA PHE A 171 13.84 5.35 9.34
C PHE A 171 12.96 5.67 8.13
N GLU A 172 13.53 6.22 7.06
CA GLU A 172 12.77 6.58 5.84
C GLU A 172 12.10 5.36 5.20
N GLN A 173 12.81 4.22 5.13
CA GLN A 173 12.21 2.97 4.64
C GLN A 173 11.14 2.43 5.59
N GLY A 174 11.34 2.56 6.91
CA GLY A 174 10.35 2.18 7.92
C GLY A 174 9.05 2.97 7.76
N ILE A 175 9.14 4.29 7.59
CA ILE A 175 7.97 5.15 7.32
C ILE A 175 7.30 4.77 6.00
N ALA A 176 8.08 4.49 4.95
CA ALA A 176 7.51 4.06 3.66
C ALA A 176 6.71 2.74 3.77
N ILE A 177 7.16 1.79 4.59
CA ILE A 177 6.41 0.55 4.89
C ILE A 177 5.06 0.90 5.52
N ILE A 178 5.04 1.78 6.52
CA ILE A 178 3.83 2.16 7.25
C ILE A 178 2.82 2.82 6.33
N GLU A 179 3.25 3.81 5.56
CA GLU A 179 2.38 4.53 4.62
C GLU A 179 1.82 3.59 3.55
N THR A 180 2.67 2.72 3.00
CA THR A 180 2.27 1.75 1.98
C THR A 180 1.25 0.76 2.54
N MET A 181 1.53 0.13 3.69
CA MET A 181 0.63 -0.88 4.24
C MET A 181 -0.69 -0.32 4.75
N LYS A 182 -0.71 0.88 5.33
CA LYS A 182 -1.98 1.53 5.71
C LYS A 182 -2.87 1.79 4.49
N LEU A 183 -2.27 2.26 3.39
CA LEU A 183 -3.01 2.49 2.14
C LEU A 183 -3.43 1.18 1.47
N HIS A 184 -2.57 0.17 1.51
CA HIS A 184 -2.81 -1.16 0.96
C HIS A 184 -4.02 -1.82 1.64
N ILE A 185 -4.00 -1.94 2.97
CA ILE A 185 -5.10 -2.47 3.79
C ILE A 185 -6.40 -1.71 3.51
N PHE A 186 -6.33 -0.37 3.45
CA PHE A 186 -7.49 0.45 3.13
C PHE A 186 -8.08 0.10 1.76
N ARG A 187 -7.25 -0.04 0.72
CA ARG A 187 -7.70 -0.41 -0.63
C ARG A 187 -8.29 -1.81 -0.65
N GLU A 188 -7.73 -2.75 0.09
CA GLU A 188 -8.26 -4.10 0.12
C GLU A 188 -9.65 -4.16 0.71
N GLU A 189 -9.80 -3.60 1.91
CA GLU A 189 -11.05 -3.69 2.64
C GLU A 189 -12.18 -2.87 1.99
N ASN A 190 -11.85 -1.71 1.43
CA ASN A 190 -12.86 -0.80 0.90
C ASN A 190 -13.14 -1.01 -0.59
N ILE A 191 -12.17 -1.52 -1.36
CA ILE A 191 -12.28 -1.64 -2.82
C ILE A 191 -12.25 -3.11 -3.24
N LEU A 192 -11.16 -3.84 -3.00
CA LEU A 192 -11.02 -5.21 -3.51
C LEU A 192 -12.02 -6.19 -2.90
N PHE A 193 -12.25 -6.14 -1.59
CA PHE A 193 -13.18 -7.04 -0.93
C PHE A 193 -14.61 -6.77 -1.40
N SER A 194 -14.96 -5.50 -1.61
CA SER A 194 -16.24 -5.11 -2.20
C SER A 194 -16.38 -5.57 -3.66
N GLN A 195 -15.31 -5.48 -4.45
CA GLN A 195 -15.26 -6.03 -5.81
C GLN A 195 -15.44 -7.56 -5.79
N ALA A 196 -14.75 -8.27 -4.91
CA ALA A 196 -14.90 -9.72 -4.75
C ALA A 196 -16.34 -10.09 -4.37
N MET A 197 -16.94 -9.41 -3.39
CA MET A 197 -18.34 -9.63 -2.98
C MET A 197 -19.34 -9.40 -4.11
N LYS A 198 -19.07 -8.45 -5.02
CA LYS A 198 -19.94 -8.13 -6.15
C LYS A 198 -19.76 -9.07 -7.34
N LEU A 199 -18.53 -9.51 -7.60
CA LEU A 199 -18.17 -10.23 -8.82
C LEU A 199 -18.15 -11.74 -8.64
N PHE A 200 -17.99 -12.22 -7.42
CA PHE A 200 -17.95 -13.66 -7.15
C PHE A 200 -19.33 -14.22 -6.87
N ASP A 201 -19.58 -15.41 -7.39
CA ASP A 201 -20.70 -16.23 -6.96
C ASP A 201 -20.34 -17.14 -5.77
N LYS A 202 -21.33 -17.91 -5.30
CA LYS A 202 -21.15 -18.81 -4.15
C LYS A 202 -20.20 -19.96 -4.45
N GLU A 203 -20.11 -20.45 -5.68
CA GLU A 203 -19.21 -21.54 -6.03
C GLU A 203 -17.77 -21.04 -6.10
N GLU A 204 -17.58 -19.82 -6.55
CA GLU A 204 -16.29 -19.13 -6.58
C GLU A 204 -15.72 -18.93 -5.17
N PHE A 205 -16.53 -18.48 -4.21
CA PHE A 205 -16.10 -18.40 -2.81
C PHE A 205 -15.80 -19.76 -2.16
N LYS A 206 -16.39 -20.87 -2.63
CA LYS A 206 -16.07 -22.22 -2.12
C LYS A 206 -14.68 -22.71 -2.55
N LEU A 207 -14.05 -22.06 -3.52
CA LEU A 207 -12.69 -22.39 -3.94
C LEU A 207 -11.65 -21.89 -2.92
N MET A 208 -12.05 -21.04 -1.98
CA MET A 208 -11.20 -20.39 -0.98
C MET A 208 -11.38 -21.06 0.40
N ASN A 209 -10.28 -21.29 1.14
CA ASN A 209 -10.30 -21.97 2.46
C ASN A 209 -9.68 -21.15 3.61
#